data_AF-A0A4U6PB16-F1
#
_entry.id   AF-A0A4U6PB16-F1
#
_cell.length_a   1.000
_cell.length_b   1.000
_cell.length_c   1.000
_cell.angle_alpha   90.00
_cell.angle_beta   90.00
_cell.angle_gamma   90.00
#
_symmetry.space_group_name_H-M   'P 1'
#
loop_
_entity.id
_entity.type
_entity.pdbx_description
1 polymer ?
#
loop_
_entity_poly.entity_id
_entity_poly.type
_entity_poly.pdbx_seq_one_letter_code
_entity_poly.pdbx_strand_id
1 'polypeptide(L)' 'MEPEDKDPVVSAIGGTLGIIGALLARAGVASLEEFAGALSVYARVTRETDPDQAEILDQWVSMLRTLAARSAPPN' A
#
# COMPACT_ATOMS: atom_id res chain seq x y z
N MET A 1 -20.29 -7.06 16.12
CA MET A 1 -19.42 -6.75 14.97
C MET A 1 -18.25 -7.69 15.09
N GLU A 2 -18.27 -8.78 14.33
CA GLU A 2 -17.08 -9.61 14.19
C GLU A 2 -16.00 -8.73 13.55
N PRO A 3 -14.74 -8.80 14.02
CA PRO A 3 -13.66 -8.09 13.36
C PRO A 3 -13.63 -8.59 11.91
N GLU A 4 -13.72 -7.68 10.94
CA GLU A 4 -13.49 -8.01 9.54
C GLU A 4 -12.13 -8.71 9.48
N ASP A 5 -12.15 -10.04 9.28
CA ASP A 5 -10.95 -10.86 9.18
C ASP A 5 -10.17 -10.35 7.97
N LYS A 6 -9.23 -9.43 8.20
CA LYS A 6 -8.28 -8.97 7.19
C LYS A 6 -7.60 -10.21 6.67
N ASP A 7 -7.82 -10.51 5.39
CA ASP A 7 -7.23 -11.68 4.77
C ASP A 7 -5.71 -11.70 5.06
N PRO A 8 -5.21 -12.78 5.70
CA PRO A 8 -3.82 -12.83 6.15
C PRO A 8 -2.84 -12.75 4.98
N VAL A 9 -3.23 -13.23 3.79
CA VAL A 9 -2.41 -13.16 2.57
C VAL A 9 -2.34 -11.72 2.08
N VAL A 10 -3.46 -11.02 2.05
CA VAL A 10 -3.52 -9.59 1.69
C VAL A 10 -2.63 -8.77 2.62
N SER A 11 -2.66 -9.07 3.92
CA SER A 11 -1.80 -8.40 4.92
C SER A 11 -0.31 -8.73 4.72
N ALA A 12 0.04 -9.99 4.45
CA ALA A 12 1.43 -10.41 4.23
C ALA A 12 2.04 -9.81 2.95
N ILE A 13 1.26 -9.75 1.86
CA ILE A 13 1.69 -9.11 0.62
C ILE A 13 1.86 -7.60 0.83
N GLY A 14 0.90 -6.94 1.48
CA GLY A 14 1.01 -5.52 1.84
C GLY A 14 2.25 -5.21 2.67
N GLY A 15 2.58 -6.07 3.65
CA GLY A 15 3.80 -5.96 4.44
C GLY A 15 5.07 -6.10 3.59
N THR A 16 5.07 -7.03 2.63
CA THR A 16 6.18 -7.20 1.68
C THR A 16 6.36 -5.97 0.78
N LEU A 17 5.27 -5.40 0.29
CA LEU A 17 5.28 -4.13 -0.46
C LEU A 17 5.86 -2.99 0.39
N GLY A 18 5.55 -2.96 1.68
CA GLY A 18 6.14 -2.02 2.63
C GLY A 18 7.67 -2.13 2.72
N ILE A 19 8.21 -3.36 2.76
CA ILE A 19 9.67 -3.60 2.76
C ILE A 19 10.29 -3.11 1.45
N ILE A 20 9.67 -3.44 0.31
CA ILE A 20 10.14 -2.99 -1.01
C ILE A 20 10.15 -1.45 -1.07
N GLY A 21 9.06 -0.80 -0.66
CA GLY A 21 8.95 0.65 -0.63
C GLY A 21 10.01 1.31 0.27
N ALA A 22 10.29 0.73 1.44
CA ALA A 22 11.36 1.21 2.32
C ALA A 22 12.75 1.07 1.69
N LEU A 23 13.02 -0.02 0.96
CA LEU A 23 14.27 -0.20 0.22
C LEU A 23 14.41 0.81 -0.92
N LEU A 24 13.34 1.09 -1.66
CA LEU A 24 13.32 2.11 -2.72
C LEU A 24 13.59 3.51 -2.14
N ALA A 25 12.97 3.85 -1.03
CA ALA A 25 13.18 5.13 -0.35
C ALA A 25 14.63 5.26 0.15
N ARG A 26 15.17 4.20 0.76
CA ARG A 26 16.58 4.16 1.21
C ARG A 26 17.56 4.31 0.06
N ALA A 27 17.24 3.76 -1.12
CA ALA A 27 18.05 3.88 -2.31
C ALA A 27 17.89 5.24 -3.04
N GLY A 28 16.99 6.12 -2.57
CA GLY A 28 16.70 7.40 -3.22
C GLY A 28 15.97 7.27 -4.55
N VAL A 29 15.32 6.13 -4.81
CA VAL A 29 14.64 5.85 -6.09
C VAL A 29 13.22 6.42 -6.13
N ALA A 30 12.46 6.20 -5.06
CA ALA A 30 11.11 6.72 -4.88
C ALA A 30 10.75 6.70 -3.40
N SER A 31 9.99 7.70 -2.96
CA SER A 31 9.40 7.74 -1.62
C SER A 31 8.27 6.70 -1.46
N LEU A 32 7.94 6.36 -0.22
CA LEU A 32 6.79 5.50 0.08
C LEU A 32 5.47 6.11 -0.43
N GLU A 33 5.33 7.45 -0.42
CA GLU A 33 4.16 8.15 -0.96
C GLU A 33 4.07 8.04 -2.48
N GLU A 34 5.18 8.21 -3.20
CA GLU A 34 5.21 8.02 -4.66
C GLU A 34 4.88 6.57 -5.03
N PHE A 35 5.42 5.61 -4.29
CA PHE A 35 5.12 4.19 -4.49
C PHE A 35 3.64 3.87 -4.23
N ALA A 36 3.07 4.39 -3.14
CA ALA A 36 1.65 4.26 -2.85
C ALA A 36 0.77 4.95 -3.91
N GLY A 37 1.22 6.10 -4.43
CA GLY A 37 0.56 6.83 -5.51
C GLY A 37 0.47 6.01 -6.80
N ALA A 38 1.58 5.38 -7.22
CA ALA A 38 1.59 4.50 -8.38
C ALA A 38 0.60 3.32 -8.21
N LEU A 39 0.60 2.70 -7.02
CA LEU A 39 -0.32 1.61 -6.72
C LEU A 39 -1.79 2.07 -6.71
N SER A 40 -2.06 3.30 -6.25
CA SER A 40 -3.40 3.90 -6.26
C SER A 40 -3.93 4.17 -7.66
N VAL A 41 -3.06 4.55 -8.60
CA VAL A 41 -3.44 4.68 -10.02
C VAL A 41 -3.82 3.33 -10.59
N TYR A 42 -3.03 2.29 -10.30
CA TYR A 42 -3.34 0.93 -10.74
C TYR A 42 -4.67 0.44 -10.16
N ALA A 43 -4.92 0.63 -8.87
CA ALA A 43 -6.19 0.31 -8.21
C ALA A 43 -7.39 0.98 -8.92
N ARG A 44 -7.24 2.26 -9.30
CA ARG A 44 -8.28 2.99 -10.01
C ARG A 44 -8.59 2.38 -11.38
N VAL A 45 -7.57 2.00 -12.15
CA VAL A 45 -7.76 1.35 -13.46
C VAL A 45 -8.38 -0.03 -13.29
N THR A 46 -7.87 -0.82 -12.33
CA THR A 46 -8.40 -2.17 -12.04
C THR A 46 -9.87 -2.13 -11.65
N ARG A 47 -10.33 -1.09 -10.93
CA ARG A 47 -11.74 -0.96 -10.52
C ARG A 47 -12.72 -0.97 -11.69
N GLU A 48 -12.29 -0.58 -12.89
CA GLU A 48 -13.14 -0.60 -14.09
C GLU A 48 -13.46 -2.02 -14.58
N THR A 49 -12.61 -3.00 -14.28
CA THR A 49 -12.74 -4.39 -14.74
C THR A 49 -12.94 -5.40 -13.61
N ASP A 50 -12.39 -5.12 -12.42
CA ASP A 50 -12.42 -5.99 -11.25
C ASP A 50 -12.45 -5.14 -9.95
N PRO A 51 -13.65 -4.84 -9.41
CA PRO A 51 -13.78 -4.00 -8.22
C PRO A 51 -13.27 -4.68 -6.95
N ASP A 52 -13.36 -6.01 -6.85
CA ASP A 52 -12.91 -6.77 -5.67
C ASP A 52 -11.38 -6.75 -5.59
N GLN A 53 -10.70 -6.93 -6.74
CA GLN A 53 -9.25 -6.77 -6.81
C GLN A 53 -8.82 -5.33 -6.49
N ALA A 54 -9.58 -4.33 -6.94
CA ALA A 54 -9.29 -2.93 -6.64
C ALA A 54 -9.35 -2.62 -5.14
N GLU A 55 -10.27 -3.24 -4.41
CA GLU A 55 -10.38 -3.07 -2.95
C GLU A 55 -9.13 -3.61 -2.23
N ILE A 56 -8.61 -4.77 -2.65
CA ILE A 56 -7.35 -5.34 -2.14
C ILE A 56 -6.19 -4.37 -2.40
N LEU A 57 -6.12 -3.78 -3.60
CA LEU A 57 -5.09 -2.81 -3.96
C LEU A 57 -5.19 -1.53 -3.09
N ASP A 58 -6.39 -1.04 -2.83
CA ASP A 58 -6.60 0.12 -1.96
C ASP A 58 -6.17 -0.15 -0.52
N GLN A 59 -6.38 -1.37 -0.01
CA GLN A 59 -5.89 -1.78 1.31
C GLN A 59 -4.37 -1.70 1.40
N TRP A 60 -3.66 -2.14 0.35
CA TRP A 60 -2.20 -2.00 0.27
C TRP A 60 -1.75 -0.54 0.17
N VAL A 61 -2.44 0.29 -0.62
CA VAL A 61 -2.17 1.73 -0.70
C VAL A 61 -2.29 2.38 0.69
N SER A 62 -3.37 2.08 1.41
CA SER A 62 -3.60 2.58 2.76
C SER A 62 -2.50 2.16 3.74
N MET A 63 -2.05 0.91 3.65
CA MET A 63 -0.94 0.40 4.45
C MET A 63 0.37 1.15 4.14
N LEU A 64 0.71 1.33 2.87
CA LEU A 64 1.92 2.05 2.45
C LEU A 64 1.93 3.51 2.92
N ARG A 65 0.80 4.21 2.79
CA ARG A 65 0.65 5.59 3.31
C ARG A 65 0.78 5.65 4.83
N THR A 66 0.24 4.66 5.54
CA THR A 66 0.41 4.55 6.99
C THR A 66 1.89 4.37 7.36
N LEU A 67 2.63 3.55 6.61
CA LEU A 67 4.07 3.37 6.79
C LEU A 67 4.84 4.65 6.47
N ALA A 68 4.48 5.36 5.41
CA ALA A 68 5.07 6.65 5.04
C ALA A 68 4.90 7.67 6.16
N ALA A 69 3.69 7.82 6.68
CA ALA A 69 3.37 8.74 7.77
C ALA A 69 4.15 8.42 9.06
N ARG A 70 4.38 7.14 9.37
CA ARG A 70 5.18 6.72 10.53
C ARG A 70 6.68 6.90 10.35
N SER A 71 7.14 6.96 9.10
CA SER A 71 8.56 7.08 8.76
C SER A 71 9.00 8.54 8.58
N ALA A 72 8.05 9.47 8.47
CA ALA A 72 8.33 10.90 8.42
C ALA A 72 8.78 11.40 9.82
N PRO A 73 9.85 12.21 9.92
CA PRO A 73 10.28 12.76 11.20
C PRO A 73 9.21 13.72 11.77
N PRO A 74 9.03 13.79 13.10
CA PRO A 74 8.17 14.80 13.72
C PRO A 74 8.78 16.19 13.49
N ASN A 75 7.95 17.12 13.03
CA ASN A 75 8.29 18.55 12.92
C ASN A 75 8.57 19.18 14.28
#